data_AF-A0A0G1WXN6-F1
#
_entry.id   AF-A0A0G1WXN6-F1
#
_cell.length_a   1.000
_cell.length_b   1.000
_cell.length_c   1.000
_cell.angle_alpha   90.00
_cell.angle_beta   90.00
_cell.angle_gamma   90.00
#
_symmetry.space_group_name_H-M   'P 1'
#
loop_
_entity.id
_entity.type
_entity.pdbx_description
1 polymer ?
#
loop_
_entity_poly.entity_id
_entity_poly.type
_entity_poly.pdbx_seq_one_letter_code
_entity_poly.pdbx_strand_id
1 'polypeptide(L)' 'MTAPQGWICGPRIYEFAGWTFGYGYTGVWPLKKDGELRKRCGKKFFKDVEPFLKLSDKKKRRYRIGGGCQSF' A
#
# COMPACT_ATOMS: atom_id res chain seq x y z
N MET A 1 17.38 -22.98 22.48
CA MET A 1 16.00 -22.45 22.43
C MET A 1 16.00 -21.28 21.49
N THR A 2 15.44 -21.43 20.29
CA THR A 2 15.34 -20.35 19.30
C THR A 2 14.21 -19.40 19.72
N ALA A 3 14.48 -18.09 19.80
CA ALA A 3 13.45 -17.10 20.13
C ALA A 3 12.28 -17.19 19.13
N PRO A 4 11.02 -17.02 19.58
CA PRO A 4 9.88 -16.99 18.67
C PRO A 4 10.05 -15.82 17.70
N GLN A 5 10.00 -16.10 16.40
CA GLN A 5 10.05 -15.09 15.34
C GLN A 5 8.74 -14.31 15.37
N GLY A 6 8.79 -13.02 15.71
CA GLY A 6 7.65 -12.13 15.67
C GLY A 6 7.37 -11.73 14.22
N TRP A 7 6.10 -11.57 13.85
CA TRP A 7 5.71 -11.05 12.54
C TRP A 7 4.82 -9.83 12.71
N ILE A 8 5.19 -8.74 12.04
CA ILE A 8 4.33 -7.56 11.90
C ILE A 8 3.84 -7.49 10.46
N CYS A 9 2.52 -7.48 10.29
CA CYS A 9 1.89 -7.39 8.97
C CYS A 9 1.20 -6.03 8.81
N GLY A 10 1.80 -5.17 8.00
CA GLY A 10 1.20 -3.89 7.60
C GLY A 10 0.51 -3.95 6.24
N PRO A 11 -0.29 -2.94 5.87
CA PRO A 11 -0.80 -2.78 4.51
C PRO A 11 0.37 -2.73 3.52
N ARG A 12 0.15 -3.22 2.30
CA ARG A 12 1.17 -3.14 1.25
C ARG A 12 1.18 -1.70 0.72
N ILE A 13 2.36 -1.12 0.57
CA ILE A 13 2.53 0.27 0.14
C ILE A 13 2.96 0.27 -1.32
N TYR A 14 2.27 1.09 -2.12
CA TYR A 14 2.51 1.22 -3.56
C TYR A 14 2.76 2.68 -3.93
N GLU A 15 3.52 2.85 -5.01
CA GLU A 15 3.67 4.12 -5.72
C GLU A 15 3.16 3.98 -7.15
N PHE A 16 2.16 4.76 -7.53
CA PHE A 16 1.58 4.74 -8.88
C PHE A 16 0.99 6.11 -9.23
N ALA A 17 1.22 6.58 -10.45
CA ALA A 17 0.71 7.86 -10.95
C ALA A 17 1.02 9.07 -10.03
N GLY A 18 2.20 9.07 -9.39
CA GLY A 18 2.62 10.11 -8.43
C GLY A 18 1.94 10.05 -7.06
N TRP A 19 1.17 8.99 -6.79
CA TRP A 19 0.53 8.74 -5.49
C TRP A 19 1.24 7.64 -4.74
N THR A 20 1.54 7.90 -3.46
CA THR A 20 1.89 6.88 -2.48
C THR A 20 0.62 6.48 -1.73
N PHE A 21 0.30 5.18 -1.67
CA PHE A 21 -0.91 4.72 -1.00
C PHE A 21 -0.75 3.33 -0.37
N GLY A 22 -1.49 3.10 0.70
CA GLY A 22 -1.71 1.78 1.27
C GLY A 22 -2.78 1.05 0.48
N TYR A 23 -2.54 -0.23 0.19
CA TYR A 23 -3.51 -1.13 -0.41
C TYR A 23 -3.62 -2.38 0.45
N GLY A 24 -4.84 -2.62 0.94
CA GLY A 24 -5.16 -3.72 1.84
C GLY A 24 -6.63 -4.11 1.73
N TYR A 25 -7.12 -4.80 2.75
CA TYR A 25 -8.49 -5.33 2.78
C TYR A 25 -9.56 -4.25 2.63
N THR A 26 -9.33 -3.06 3.23
CA THR A 26 -10.26 -1.93 3.19
C THR A 26 -10.16 -1.07 1.92
N GLY A 27 -9.33 -1.47 0.95
CA GLY A 27 -9.14 -0.77 -0.31
C GLY A 27 -7.84 0.05 -0.38
N VAL A 28 -7.88 1.12 -1.16
CA VAL A 28 -6.76 2.05 -1.37
C VAL A 28 -6.93 3.31 -0.55
N TRP A 29 -5.86 3.74 0.13
CA TRP A 29 -5.87 4.99 0.88
C TRP A 29 -4.58 5.78 0.67
N PRO A 30 -4.65 7.06 0.28
CA PRO A 30 -3.48 7.88 0.04
C PRO A 30 -2.70 8.12 1.32
N LEU A 31 -1.38 8.04 1.21
CA LEU A 31 -0.44 8.33 2.28
C LEU A 31 0.18 9.72 2.08
N LYS A 32 0.66 10.28 3.18
CA LYS A 32 1.58 11.42 3.21
C LYS A 32 3.03 10.93 3.04
N LYS A 33 3.97 11.87 2.90
CA LYS A 33 5.40 11.56 2.79
C LYS A 33 5.99 10.91 4.06
N ASP A 34 5.38 11.20 5.20
CA ASP A 34 5.73 10.61 6.50
C ASP A 34 5.17 9.19 6.70
N GLY A 35 4.40 8.67 5.73
CA GLY A 35 3.76 7.36 5.80
C GLY A 35 2.40 7.35 6.50
N GLU A 36 1.92 8.47 7.03
CA GLU A 36 0.58 8.56 7.63
C GLU A 36 -0.53 8.58 6.57
N LEU A 37 -1.72 8.11 6.94
CA LEU A 37 -2.91 8.25 6.12
C LEU A 37 -3.28 9.72 5.93
N ARG A 38 -3.63 10.11 4.69
CA ARG A 38 -4.26 11.41 4.48
C ARG A 38 -5.66 11.42 5.11
N LYS A 39 -6.04 12.55 5.70
CA LYS A 39 -7.36 12.76 6.31
C LYS A 39 -8.53 12.62 5.32
N ARG A 40 -8.28 12.82 4.02
CA ARG A 40 -9.31 12.76 2.97
C ARG A 40 -8.81 11.99 1.76
N CYS A 41 -9.68 11.16 1.21
CA CYS A 41 -9.48 10.47 -0.05
C CYS A 41 -10.31 11.18 -1.14
N GLY A 42 -9.67 11.99 -1.97
CA GLY A 42 -10.36 12.82 -2.97
C GLY A 42 -10.70 12.07 -4.25
N LYS A 43 -11.70 12.55 -5.01
CA LYS A 43 -12.08 11.97 -6.33
C LYS A 43 -10.91 11.84 -7.31
N LYS A 44 -9.98 12.81 -7.29
CA LYS A 44 -8.77 12.78 -8.12
C LYS A 44 -7.90 11.55 -7.83
N PHE A 45 -7.70 11.21 -6.57
CA PHE A 45 -6.93 10.02 -6.18
C PHE A 45 -7.54 8.75 -6.76
N PHE A 46 -8.86 8.56 -6.60
CA PHE A 46 -9.53 7.39 -7.15
C PHE A 46 -9.43 7.32 -8.67
N LYS A 47 -9.59 8.45 -9.37
CA LYS A 47 -9.43 8.52 -10.83
C LYS A 47 -8.02 8.11 -11.28
N ASP A 48 -6.99 8.55 -10.57
CA ASP A 48 -5.60 8.27 -10.92
C ASP A 48 -5.19 6.83 -10.54
N VAL A 49 -5.81 6.25 -9.50
CA VAL A 49 -5.51 4.90 -8.98
C VAL A 49 -6.43 3.82 -9.58
N GLU A 50 -7.54 4.18 -10.23
CA GLU A 50 -8.43 3.23 -10.91
C GLU A 50 -7.69 2.30 -11.90
N PRO A 51 -6.75 2.77 -12.74
CA PRO A 51 -5.98 1.88 -13.61
C PRO A 51 -5.16 0.86 -12.82
N PHE A 52 -4.61 1.25 -11.67
CA PHE A 52 -3.89 0.33 -10.78
C PHE A 52 -4.80 -0.76 -10.22
N LEU A 53 -6.04 -0.42 -9.83
CA LEU A 53 -6.98 -1.41 -9.30
C LEU A 53 -7.32 -2.50 -10.32
N LYS A 54 -7.37 -2.15 -11.61
CA LYS A 54 -7.61 -3.06 -12.74
C LYS A 54 -6.41 -3.95 -13.10
N LEU A 55 -5.22 -3.70 -12.53
CA LEU A 55 -4.05 -4.55 -12.76
C LEU A 55 -4.18 -5.90 -12.06
N SER A 56 -3.57 -6.93 -12.64
CA SER A 56 -3.37 -8.21 -11.96
C SER A 56 -2.38 -8.06 -10.79
N ASP A 57 -2.48 -8.92 -9.77
CA ASP A 57 -1.59 -8.86 -8.61
C ASP A 57 -0.12 -8.95 -8.97
N LYS A 58 0.22 -9.75 -9.98
CA LYS A 58 1.59 -9.85 -10.51
C LYS A 58 2.10 -8.51 -11.04
N LYS A 59 1.26 -7.74 -11.72
CA LYS A 59 1.60 -6.40 -12.21
C LYS A 59 1.64 -5.38 -11.07
N LYS A 60 0.68 -5.44 -10.13
CA LYS A 60 0.67 -4.57 -8.94
C LYS A 60 1.97 -4.65 -8.16
N ARG A 61 2.55 -5.86 -7.98
CA ARG A 61 3.84 -6.07 -7.29
C ARG A 61 4.99 -5.20 -7.81
N ARG A 62 5.00 -4.82 -9.09
CA ARG A 62 6.04 -3.96 -9.68
C ARG A 62 6.04 -2.53 -9.12
N TYR A 63 4.89 -2.08 -8.61
CA TYR A 63 4.70 -0.76 -8.03
C TYR A 63 4.83 -0.78 -6.50
N ARG A 64 5.11 -1.95 -5.91
CA ARG A 64 5.19 -2.09 -4.45
C ARG A 64 6.52 -1.50 -3.98
N ILE A 65 6.44 -0.56 -3.06
CA ILE A 65 7.62 0.08 -2.46
C ILE A 65 7.82 -0.35 -1.00
N GLY A 66 6.84 -1.03 -0.38
CA GLY A 66 7.00 -1.50 1.00
C GLY A 66 5.78 -2.23 1.58
N GLY A 67 5.79 -2.33 2.92
CA GLY A 67 4.72 -2.92 3.73
C GLY A 67 4.62 -4.45 3.62
N GLY A 68 3.48 -5.01 4.00
CA GLY A 68 3.27 -6.46 4.12
C GLY A 68 3.83 -7.04 5.42
N CYS A 69 4.02 -8.37 5.45
CA CYS A 69 4.53 -9.07 6.62
C CYS A 69 6.06 -9.01 6.66
N GLN A 70 6.60 -8.53 7.77
CA GLN A 70 8.03 -8.50 8.08
C GLN A 70 8.27 -9.25 9.38
N SER A 71 9.33 -10.06 9.42
CA SER A 71 9.78 -10.76 10.62
C SER A 71 10.75 -9.88 11.41
N PHE A 72 10.67 -9.92 12.74
CA PHE A 72 11.60 -9.26 13.66
C PHE A 72 11.95 -10.16 14.83
#